data_AF-A0A653D4T2-F1
#
_entry.id   AF-A0A653D4T2-F1
#
_cell.length_a   1.000
_cell.length_b   1.000
_cell.length_c   1.000
_cell.angle_alpha   90.00
_cell.angle_beta   90.00
_cell.angle_gamma   90.00
#
_symmetry.space_group_name_H-M   'P 1'
#
loop_
_entity.id
_entity.type
_entity.pdbx_description
1 polymer ?
#
loop_
_entity_poly.entity_id
_entity_poly.type
_entity_poly.pdbx_seq_one_letter_code
_entity_poly.pdbx_strand_id
1 'polypeptide(L)'
;MQVSFAEKFWKDLGKFLEDDIGKSSLAVQQMLEEDYPKLLKCYNTLIKKLKYDCFTYDPKVLKKLESSYLSTSLAKMLDPTQSMFSGETAIPSHDQIDSLIRIVTGELSIALVEENLSEQVSKNVAKCIKMFAVKVEQQVESGPEAAQVELRIWDNKKM
;
A
#
# COMPACT_ATOMS: atom_id res chain seq x y z
N MET A 1 27.58 -29.13 -6.67
CA MET A 1 26.42 -28.78 -7.50
C MET A 1 26.80 -27.51 -8.26
N GLN A 2 27.16 -27.62 -9.55
CA GLN A 2 27.57 -26.45 -10.33
C GLN A 2 26.34 -25.57 -10.56
N VAL A 3 26.35 -24.37 -9.96
CA VAL A 3 25.43 -23.28 -10.33
C VAL A 3 25.56 -23.09 -11.84
N SER A 4 24.46 -23.22 -12.58
CA SER A 4 24.52 -23.12 -14.04
C SER A 4 25.05 -21.73 -14.43
N PHE A 5 25.76 -21.61 -15.55
CA PHE A 5 26.25 -20.31 -16.04
C PHE A 5 25.11 -19.27 -16.08
N ALA A 6 23.89 -19.70 -16.45
CA ALA A 6 22.70 -18.88 -16.45
C ALA A 6 22.34 -18.33 -15.06
N GLU A 7 22.33 -19.17 -14.03
CA GLU A 7 22.06 -18.73 -12.65
C GLU A 7 23.10 -17.72 -12.15
N LYS A 8 24.38 -17.90 -12.52
CA LYS A 8 25.44 -16.95 -12.17
C LYS A 8 25.23 -15.62 -12.89
N PHE A 9 24.98 -15.65 -14.20
CA PHE A 9 24.72 -14.46 -15.01
C PHE A 9 23.56 -13.63 -14.45
N TRP A 10 22.43 -14.26 -14.11
CA TRP A 10 21.25 -13.54 -13.60
C TRP A 10 21.47 -12.95 -12.21
N LYS A 11 22.20 -13.64 -11.35
CA LYS A 11 22.59 -13.11 -10.04
C LYS A 11 23.54 -11.91 -10.17
N ASP A 12 24.53 -12.01 -11.05
CA ASP A 12 25.49 -10.93 -11.29
C ASP A 12 24.80 -9.71 -11.94
N LEU A 13 23.88 -9.94 -12.88
CA LEU A 13 23.06 -8.87 -13.47
C LEU A 13 22.17 -8.19 -12.43
N GLY A 14 21.52 -8.97 -11.56
CA GLY A 14 20.68 -8.45 -10.49
C GLY A 14 21.45 -7.54 -9.53
N LYS A 15 22.64 -7.98 -9.11
CA LYS A 15 23.55 -7.16 -8.28
C LYS A 15 24.02 -5.91 -8.99
N PHE A 16 24.40 -6.03 -10.26
CA PHE A 16 24.82 -4.88 -11.06
C PHE A 16 23.71 -3.83 -11.14
N LEU A 17 22.46 -4.26 -11.38
CA LEU A 17 21.31 -3.37 -11.44
C LEU A 17 21.06 -2.69 -10.08
N GLU A 18 21.13 -3.46 -8.98
CA GLU A 18 20.95 -2.93 -7.63
C GLU A 18 22.01 -1.87 -7.27
N ASP A 19 23.28 -2.16 -7.58
CA ASP A 19 24.40 -1.24 -7.36
C ASP A 19 24.28 0.03 -8.21
N ASP A 20 23.86 -0.10 -9.48
CA ASP A 20 23.73 1.03 -10.40
C ASP A 20 22.56 1.94 -10.00
N ILE A 21 21.41 1.36 -9.66
CA ILE A 21 20.26 2.10 -9.10
C ILE A 21 20.69 2.80 -7.79
N GLY A 22 21.42 2.11 -6.91
CA GLY A 22 21.90 2.67 -5.65
C GLY A 22 22.87 3.85 -5.81
N LYS A 23 23.68 3.86 -6.88
CA LYS A 23 24.61 4.95 -7.22
C LYS A 23 23.98 6.06 -8.04
N SER A 24 22.80 5.83 -8.61
CA SER A 24 22.07 6.82 -9.39
C SER A 24 21.63 8.02 -8.52
N SER A 25 21.35 9.15 -9.18
CA SER A 25 20.87 10.35 -8.49
C SER A 25 19.53 10.11 -7.76
N LEU A 26 19.27 10.88 -6.71
CA LEU A 26 18.01 10.80 -5.96
C LEU A 26 16.77 10.91 -6.87
N ALA A 27 16.81 11.79 -7.87
CA ALA A 27 15.70 11.97 -8.82
C ALA A 27 15.40 10.69 -9.62
N VAL A 28 16.44 9.95 -10.01
CA VAL A 28 16.30 8.66 -10.72
C VAL A 28 15.74 7.59 -9.79
N GLN A 29 16.23 7.53 -8.55
CA GLN A 29 15.70 6.59 -7.55
C GLN A 29 14.22 6.82 -7.29
N GLN A 30 13.82 8.08 -7.05
CA GLN A 30 12.42 8.45 -6.83
C GLN A 30 11.54 8.11 -8.03
N MET A 31 11.98 8.41 -9.24
CA MET A 31 11.25 8.05 -10.46
C MET A 31 11.04 6.53 -10.57
N LEU A 32 12.06 5.73 -10.26
CA LEU A 32 11.97 4.26 -10.28
C LEU A 32 11.04 3.71 -9.18
N GLU A 33 10.98 4.36 -8.03
CA GLU A 33 10.07 4.02 -6.94
C GLU A 33 8.61 4.35 -7.30
N GLU A 34 8.37 5.52 -7.91
CA GLU A 34 7.03 5.94 -8.37
C GLU A 34 6.51 5.07 -9.52
N ASP A 35 7.36 4.77 -10.50
CA ASP A 35 7.04 3.95 -11.67
C ASP A 35 7.32 2.46 -11.47
N TYR A 36 7.54 2.02 -10.22
CA TYR A 36 7.78 0.62 -9.87
C TYR A 36 6.76 -0.36 -10.51
N PRO A 37 5.44 -0.11 -10.53
CA PRO A 37 4.48 -1.02 -11.14
C PRO A 37 4.73 -1.24 -12.65
N LYS A 38 5.17 -0.19 -13.36
CA LYS A 38 5.52 -0.30 -14.79
C LYS A 38 6.78 -1.14 -14.97
N LEU A 39 7.79 -0.92 -14.12
CA LEU A 39 9.03 -1.70 -14.12
C LEU A 39 8.74 -3.18 -13.85
N LEU A 40 7.94 -3.48 -12.84
CA LEU A 40 7.50 -4.82 -12.50
C LEU A 40 6.75 -5.49 -13.66
N LYS A 41 5.87 -4.77 -14.34
CA LYS A 41 5.16 -5.27 -15.53
C LYS A 41 6.11 -5.60 -16.68
N CYS A 42 7.03 -4.70 -17.01
CA CYS A 42 8.04 -4.92 -18.06
C CYS A 42 8.88 -6.15 -17.75
N TYR A 43 9.30 -6.25 -16.50
CA TYR A 43 10.08 -7.35 -15.99
C TYR A 43 9.33 -8.69 -16.10
N ASN A 44 8.11 -8.81 -15.58
CA ASN A 44 7.32 -10.03 -15.66
C ASN A 44 6.98 -10.41 -17.11
N THR A 45 6.80 -9.42 -17.98
CA THR A 45 6.60 -9.65 -19.42
C THR A 45 7.85 -10.25 -20.06
N LEU A 46 9.04 -9.76 -19.72
CA LEU A 46 10.31 -10.33 -20.18
C LEU A 46 10.44 -11.79 -19.76
N ILE A 47 10.16 -12.09 -18.48
CA ILE A 47 10.33 -13.45 -17.94
C ILE A 47 9.37 -14.42 -18.63
N LYS A 48 8.09 -14.05 -18.75
CA LYS A 48 7.08 -14.84 -19.46
C LYS A 48 7.46 -15.10 -20.92
N LYS A 49 8.07 -14.13 -21.60
CA LYS A 49 8.51 -14.26 -23.00
C LYS A 49 9.74 -15.14 -23.17
N LEU A 50 10.66 -15.13 -22.20
CA LEU A 50 11.88 -15.92 -22.26
C LEU A 50 11.62 -17.43 -22.18
N LYS A 51 10.46 -17.88 -21.66
CA LYS A 51 10.07 -19.30 -21.53
C LYS A 51 11.21 -20.18 -21.00
N TYR A 52 11.94 -19.67 -20.01
CA TYR A 52 13.16 -20.28 -19.53
C TYR A 52 13.01 -20.65 -18.06
N ASP A 53 12.75 -21.93 -17.78
CA ASP A 53 12.44 -22.42 -16.43
C ASP A 53 13.63 -22.34 -15.45
N CYS A 54 14.85 -22.18 -15.95
CA CYS A 54 16.05 -21.98 -15.12
C CYS A 54 16.31 -20.51 -14.78
N PHE A 55 15.40 -19.60 -15.17
CA PHE A 55 15.46 -18.21 -14.77
C PHE A 55 14.98 -18.08 -13.32
N THR A 56 15.91 -17.98 -12.37
CA THR A 56 15.62 -17.66 -10.97
C THR A 56 16.13 -16.26 -10.67
N TYR A 57 15.29 -15.27 -10.99
CA TYR A 57 15.53 -13.93 -10.51
C TYR A 57 15.35 -13.85 -9.00
N ASP A 58 16.23 -13.09 -8.35
CA ASP A 58 16.10 -12.77 -6.95
C ASP A 58 15.15 -11.56 -6.78
N PRO A 59 13.95 -11.75 -6.21
CA PRO A 59 12.99 -10.66 -5.95
C PRO A 59 13.59 -9.51 -5.14
N LYS A 60 14.70 -9.75 -4.44
CA LYS A 60 15.41 -8.74 -3.65
C LYS A 60 15.88 -7.54 -4.46
N VAL A 61 16.23 -7.73 -5.74
CA VAL A 61 16.77 -6.64 -6.58
C VAL A 61 15.79 -5.48 -6.70
N LEU A 62 14.48 -5.78 -6.77
CA LEU A 62 13.42 -4.76 -6.85
C LEU A 62 12.70 -4.52 -5.52
N LYS A 63 13.04 -5.26 -4.46
CA LYS A 63 12.34 -5.21 -3.17
C LYS A 63 12.45 -3.84 -2.48
N LYS A 64 13.56 -3.12 -2.67
CA LYS A 64 13.70 -1.76 -2.14
C LYS A 64 12.70 -0.81 -2.81
N LEU A 65 12.59 -0.87 -4.13
CA LEU A 65 11.64 -0.07 -4.92
C LEU A 65 10.20 -0.42 -4.55
N GLU A 66 9.90 -1.71 -4.43
CA GLU A 66 8.60 -2.21 -3.98
C GLU A 66 8.24 -1.67 -2.59
N SER A 67 9.18 -1.73 -1.65
CA SER A 67 8.96 -1.26 -0.27
C SER A 67 8.70 0.25 -0.23
N SER A 68 9.42 1.04 -1.03
CA SER A 68 9.19 2.48 -1.12
C SER A 68 7.84 2.81 -1.76
N TYR A 69 7.49 2.12 -2.85
CA TYR A 69 6.19 2.23 -3.50
C TYR A 69 5.04 1.91 -2.54
N LEU A 70 5.12 0.79 -1.81
CA LEU A 70 4.08 0.36 -0.87
C LEU A 70 3.95 1.30 0.33
N SER A 71 5.06 1.84 0.85
CA SER A 71 5.05 2.87 1.89
C SER A 71 4.37 4.15 1.41
N THR A 72 4.69 4.59 0.18
CA THR A 72 4.10 5.78 -0.43
C THR A 72 2.60 5.58 -0.70
N SER A 73 2.21 4.42 -1.24
CA SER A 73 0.81 4.03 -1.46
C SER A 73 0.02 4.05 -0.15
N LEU A 74 0.60 3.52 0.93
CA LEU A 74 0.00 3.56 2.25
C LEU A 74 -0.17 5.00 2.77
N ALA A 75 0.88 5.82 2.69
CA ALA A 75 0.83 7.22 3.13
C ALA A 75 -0.27 8.01 2.39
N LYS A 76 -0.35 7.87 1.06
CA LYS A 76 -1.41 8.49 0.23
C LYS A 76 -2.83 8.16 0.71
N MET A 77 -3.05 6.99 1.31
CA MET A 77 -4.35 6.60 1.86
C MET A 77 -4.53 7.04 3.33
N LEU A 78 -3.48 6.90 4.14
CA LEU A 78 -3.53 7.19 5.57
C LEU A 78 -3.53 8.69 5.87
N ASP A 79 -2.72 9.49 5.19
CA ASP A 79 -2.61 10.94 5.42
C ASP A 79 -3.96 11.66 5.27
N PRO A 80 -4.72 11.50 4.16
CA PRO A 80 -6.04 12.11 4.05
C PRO A 80 -7.01 11.54 5.08
N THR A 81 -6.95 10.23 5.37
CA THR A 81 -7.79 9.62 6.40
C THR A 81 -7.54 10.26 7.77
N GLN A 82 -6.29 10.48 8.16
CA GLN A 82 -5.96 11.11 9.43
C GLN A 82 -6.33 12.60 9.46
N SER A 83 -6.14 13.30 8.34
CA SER A 83 -6.52 14.70 8.19
C SER A 83 -8.02 14.93 8.39
N MET A 84 -8.88 14.01 7.92
CA MET A 84 -10.33 14.11 8.09
C MET A 84 -10.79 14.18 9.56
N PHE A 85 -10.01 13.59 10.48
CA PHE A 85 -10.36 13.50 11.90
C PHE A 85 -9.40 14.32 12.79
N SER A 86 -8.79 15.39 12.24
CA SER A 86 -7.83 16.21 13.00
C SER A 86 -8.46 17.14 14.05
N GLY A 87 -9.79 17.22 14.13
CA GLY A 87 -10.53 17.95 15.18
C GLY A 87 -11.34 17.02 16.09
N GLU A 88 -11.55 17.41 17.35
CA GLU A 88 -12.29 16.63 18.37
C GLU A 88 -13.76 16.34 18.03
N THR A 89 -14.32 17.04 17.03
CA THR A 89 -15.71 16.87 16.55
C THR A 89 -15.77 16.87 15.02
N ALA A 90 -14.63 16.67 14.35
CA ALA A 90 -14.55 16.75 12.90
C ALA A 90 -15.19 15.51 12.26
N ILE A 91 -16.37 15.71 11.68
CA ILE A 91 -17.04 14.70 10.86
C ILE A 91 -16.53 14.83 9.42
N PRO A 92 -16.00 13.76 8.81
CA PRO A 92 -15.56 13.79 7.42
C PRO A 92 -16.71 14.20 6.48
N SER A 93 -16.45 15.12 5.55
CA SER A 93 -17.43 15.50 4.54
C SER A 93 -17.56 14.44 3.45
N HIS A 94 -18.69 14.45 2.72
CA HIS A 94 -18.87 13.58 1.55
C HIS A 94 -17.76 13.77 0.51
N ASP A 95 -17.32 15.01 0.25
CA ASP A 95 -16.24 15.29 -0.70
C ASP A 95 -14.90 14.68 -0.26
N GLN A 96 -14.61 14.72 1.05
CA GLN A 96 -13.40 14.10 1.60
C GLN A 96 -13.43 12.58 1.43
N ILE A 97 -14.57 11.94 1.74
CA ILE A 97 -14.77 10.51 1.58
C ILE A 97 -14.66 10.11 0.10
N ASP A 98 -15.32 10.83 -0.81
CA ASP A 98 -15.25 10.60 -2.25
C ASP A 98 -13.82 10.74 -2.78
N SER A 99 -13.07 11.73 -2.29
CA SER A 99 -11.66 11.90 -2.62
C SER A 99 -10.82 10.70 -2.16
N LEU A 100 -11.06 10.19 -0.95
CA LEU A 100 -10.36 9.00 -0.44
C LEU A 100 -10.71 7.75 -1.27
N ILE A 101 -11.99 7.56 -1.63
CA ILE A 101 -12.42 6.46 -2.51
C ILE A 101 -11.70 6.54 -3.85
N ARG A 102 -11.57 7.73 -4.43
CA ARG A 102 -10.83 7.93 -5.69
C ARG A 102 -9.35 7.57 -5.56
N ILE A 103 -8.70 7.95 -4.44
CA ILE A 103 -7.31 7.59 -4.17
C ILE A 103 -7.16 6.07 -4.08
N VAL A 104 -8.00 5.41 -3.27
CA VAL A 104 -8.00 3.95 -3.11
C VAL A 104 -8.21 3.25 -4.47
N THR A 105 -9.17 3.73 -5.25
CA THR A 105 -9.47 3.18 -6.58
C THR A 105 -8.28 3.35 -7.53
N GLY A 106 -7.62 4.51 -7.50
CA GLY A 106 -6.44 4.79 -8.33
C GLY A 106 -5.26 3.87 -8.00
N GLU A 107 -4.94 3.73 -6.71
CA GLU A 107 -3.84 2.87 -6.25
C GLU A 107 -4.10 1.39 -6.57
N LEU A 108 -5.34 0.90 -6.39
CA LEU A 108 -5.71 -0.46 -6.80
C LEU A 108 -5.60 -0.64 -8.32
N SER A 109 -6.09 0.32 -9.11
CA SER A 109 -6.06 0.25 -10.57
C SER A 109 -4.63 0.16 -11.12
N ILE A 110 -3.68 0.87 -10.51
CA ILE A 110 -2.26 0.81 -10.85
C ILE A 110 -1.68 -0.57 -10.48
N ALA A 111 -2.08 -1.13 -9.34
CA ALA A 111 -1.56 -2.39 -8.84
C ALA A 111 -2.03 -3.63 -9.64
N LEU A 112 -3.13 -3.53 -10.41
CA LEU A 112 -3.67 -4.63 -11.24
C LEU A 112 -2.70 -5.19 -12.29
N VAL A 113 -1.58 -4.52 -12.52
CA VAL A 113 -0.53 -5.00 -13.43
C VAL A 113 0.11 -6.31 -12.96
N GLU A 114 0.04 -6.62 -11.66
CA GLU A 114 0.65 -7.80 -11.05
C GLU A 114 -0.17 -8.28 -9.85
N GLU A 115 -0.36 -9.59 -9.74
CA GLU A 115 -1.20 -10.18 -8.69
C GLU A 115 -0.61 -9.97 -7.28
N ASN A 116 0.71 -10.18 -7.11
CA ASN A 116 1.35 -9.97 -5.81
C ASN A 116 1.30 -8.50 -5.40
N LEU A 117 1.52 -7.58 -6.35
CA LEU A 117 1.42 -6.15 -6.06
C LEU A 117 0.00 -5.75 -5.68
N SER A 118 -1.00 -6.25 -6.41
CA SER A 118 -2.42 -6.05 -6.10
C SER A 118 -2.79 -6.55 -4.69
N GLU A 119 -2.25 -7.70 -4.27
CA GLU A 119 -2.45 -8.21 -2.92
C GLU A 119 -1.86 -7.28 -1.86
N GLN A 120 -0.64 -6.79 -2.06
CA GLN A 120 0.03 -5.88 -1.11
C GLN A 120 -0.70 -4.53 -1.01
N VAL A 121 -1.14 -3.95 -2.14
CA VAL A 121 -1.92 -2.71 -2.13
C VAL A 121 -3.29 -2.94 -1.48
N SER A 122 -3.93 -4.09 -1.69
CA SER A 122 -5.18 -4.45 -1.00
C SER A 122 -5.01 -4.51 0.53
N LYS A 123 -3.86 -4.99 1.02
CA LYS A 123 -3.53 -4.93 2.46
C LYS A 123 -3.40 -3.49 2.96
N ASN A 124 -2.87 -2.57 2.16
CA ASN A 124 -2.82 -1.14 2.50
C ASN A 124 -4.22 -0.53 2.54
N VAL A 125 -5.09 -0.87 1.58
CA VAL A 125 -6.51 -0.46 1.61
C VAL A 125 -7.21 -0.95 2.87
N ALA A 126 -7.00 -2.22 3.26
CA ALA A 126 -7.55 -2.76 4.50
C ALA A 126 -7.08 -1.99 5.75
N LYS A 127 -5.79 -1.61 5.81
CA LYS A 127 -5.25 -0.75 6.89
C LYS A 127 -5.93 0.62 6.91
N CYS A 128 -6.14 1.22 5.74
CA CYS A 128 -6.83 2.50 5.61
C CYS A 128 -8.27 2.43 6.12
N ILE A 129 -9.05 1.44 5.68
CA ILE A 129 -10.44 1.23 6.12
C ILE A 129 -10.49 1.01 7.63
N LYS A 130 -9.57 0.18 8.16
CA LYS A 130 -9.47 -0.07 9.60
C LYS A 130 -9.18 1.23 10.37
N MET A 131 -8.24 2.05 9.89
CA MET A 131 -7.92 3.32 10.54
C MET A 131 -9.11 4.27 10.52
N PHE A 132 -9.82 4.37 9.39
CA PHE A 132 -11.04 5.16 9.28
C PHE A 132 -12.09 4.71 10.30
N ALA A 133 -12.35 3.40 10.41
CA ALA A 133 -13.30 2.85 11.38
C ALA A 133 -12.92 3.19 12.83
N VAL A 134 -11.65 2.99 13.21
CA VAL A 134 -11.14 3.33 14.55
C VAL A 134 -11.30 4.83 14.84
N LYS A 135 -11.07 5.70 13.84
CA LYS A 135 -11.22 7.15 14.00
C LYS A 135 -12.69 7.55 14.16
N VAL A 136 -13.61 6.91 13.44
CA VAL A 136 -15.05 7.12 13.62
C VAL A 136 -15.48 6.69 15.03
N GLU A 137 -15.07 5.51 15.48
CA GLU A 137 -15.39 5.01 16.83
C GLU A 137 -14.89 5.97 17.92
N GLN A 138 -13.66 6.49 17.80
CA GLN A 138 -13.09 7.47 18.72
C GLN A 138 -13.88 8.78 18.81
N GLN A 139 -14.59 9.17 17.75
CA GLN A 139 -15.38 10.41 17.70
C GLN A 139 -16.82 10.20 18.19
N VAL A 140 -17.32 8.96 18.19
CA VAL A 140 -18.66 8.61 18.69
C VAL A 140 -18.68 8.59 20.22
N GLU A 141 -17.53 8.45 20.89
CA GLU A 141 -17.44 8.31 22.34
C GLU A 141 -16.86 9.55 23.03
N SER A 142 -17.73 10.50 23.42
CA SER A 142 -17.62 11.33 24.66
C SER A 142 -18.65 12.48 24.72
N GLY A 143 -19.94 12.16 24.58
CA GLY A 143 -21.02 13.09 24.94
C GLY A 143 -21.75 12.61 26.20
N PRO A 144 -22.03 13.44 27.23
CA PRO A 144 -22.84 13.07 28.40
C PRO A 144 -24.25 12.54 28.04
N GLU A 145 -24.71 12.77 26.81
CA GLU A 145 -25.94 12.24 26.24
C GLU A 145 -25.85 10.74 25.89
N ALA A 146 -24.67 10.22 25.54
CA ALA A 146 -24.47 8.78 25.30
C ALA A 146 -24.60 7.97 26.61
N ALA A 147 -24.10 8.52 27.73
CA ALA A 147 -24.26 7.95 29.06
C ALA A 147 -25.72 7.98 29.57
N GLN A 148 -26.51 8.98 29.15
CA GLN A 148 -27.94 9.05 29.50
C GLN A 148 -28.80 8.01 28.77
N VAL A 149 -28.40 7.58 27.57
CA VAL A 149 -29.11 6.53 26.83
C VAL A 149 -28.87 5.15 27.47
N GLU A 150 -27.64 4.84 27.92
CA GLU A 150 -27.37 3.58 28.65
C GLU A 150 -28.13 3.50 29.99
N LEU A 151 -28.18 4.59 30.77
CA LEU A 151 -28.91 4.63 32.04
C LEU A 151 -30.42 4.44 31.85
N ARG A 152 -31.02 5.06 30.82
CA ARG A 152 -32.46 4.91 30.52
C ARG A 152 -32.87 3.51 30.09
N ILE A 153 -31.96 2.73 29.52
CA ILE A 153 -32.23 1.35 29.09
C ILE A 153 -32.21 0.40 30.29
N TRP A 154 -31.38 0.65 31.31
CA TRP A 154 -31.34 -0.18 32.51
C TRP A 154 -32.52 0.07 33.46
N ASP A 155 -32.98 1.32 33.57
CA ASP A 155 -34.15 1.65 34.39
C ASP A 155 -35.47 1.12 33.80
N ASN A 156 -35.61 1.02 32.48
CA ASN A 156 -36.80 0.44 31.82
C ASN A 156 -36.87 -1.10 31.87
N LYS A 157 -35.83 -1.78 32.33
CA LYS A 157 -35.81 -3.25 32.46
C LYS A 157 -36.18 -3.74 33.87
N LYS A 158 -36.55 -2.82 34.77
CA LYS A 158 -36.98 -3.09 36.15
C LYS A 158 -38.47 -2.79 36.43
N MET A 159 -39.27 -2.55 35.40
CA MET A 159 -40.74 -2.69 35.43
C MET A 159 -41.15 -3.95 34.66
#